data_AF-A0A1A2N1I3-F1
#
_entry.id   AF-A0A1A2N1I3-F1
#
_cell.length_a   1.000
_cell.length_b   1.000
_cell.length_c   1.000
_cell.angle_alpha   90.00
_cell.angle_beta   90.00
_cell.angle_gamma   90.00
#
_symmetry.space_group_name_H-M   'P 1'
#
loop_
_entity.id
_entity.type
_entity.pdbx_description
1 polymer ?
#
loop_
_entity_poly.entity_id
_entity_poly.type
_entity_poly.pdbx_seq_one_letter_code
_entity_poly.pdbx_strand_id
1 'polypeptide(L)'
;MDGLAAAAGVTSGAFYSNFRGKEAMLEAIIDAELGEPFLSDTDSMAREEGRTRLISFLREYISADHSLDPAGGCVIPALSADVARAEAPVKDAYERKMRATVDRVAGLLDGSRSDRQRRAWSILALMVGSIVISRAIPEESQYRAAPTDSALSTAIELIEETDEAAG
;
A
#
# COMPACT_ATOMS: atom_id res chain seq x y z
N MET A 1 -8.80 -21.54 -3.63
CA MET A 1 -9.30 -21.61 -2.25
C MET A 1 -8.61 -22.73 -1.46
N ASP A 2 -8.49 -23.96 -1.98
CA ASP A 2 -7.87 -25.07 -1.24
C ASP A 2 -6.39 -24.83 -0.86
N GLY A 3 -5.58 -24.26 -1.76
CA GLY A 3 -4.19 -23.90 -1.44
C GLY A 3 -4.06 -22.83 -0.35
N LEU A 4 -5.07 -21.98 -0.18
CA LEU A 4 -5.09 -20.94 0.84
C LEU A 4 -5.65 -21.46 2.17
N ALA A 5 -6.68 -22.31 2.13
CA ALA A 5 -7.16 -23.01 3.32
C ALA A 5 -6.03 -23.83 3.94
N ALA A 6 -5.25 -24.54 3.10
CA ALA A 6 -4.04 -25.24 3.53
C ALA A 6 -2.98 -24.30 4.11
N ALA A 7 -2.71 -23.15 3.48
CA ALA A 7 -1.75 -22.15 3.98
C ALA A 7 -2.19 -21.50 5.31
N ALA A 8 -3.50 -21.31 5.51
CA ALA A 8 -4.09 -20.78 6.74
C ALA A 8 -4.34 -21.86 7.82
N GLY A 9 -3.95 -23.12 7.57
CA GLY A 9 -4.12 -24.22 8.52
C GLY A 9 -5.56 -24.64 8.79
N VAL A 10 -6.49 -24.31 7.89
CA VAL A 10 -7.93 -24.62 8.02
C VAL A 10 -8.40 -25.57 6.92
N THR A 11 -9.49 -26.29 7.18
CA THR A 11 -10.08 -27.16 6.16
C THR A 11 -10.77 -26.32 5.08
N SER A 12 -10.79 -26.81 3.84
CA SER A 12 -11.54 -26.14 2.76
C SER A 12 -13.00 -25.89 3.15
N GLY A 13 -13.61 -26.81 3.92
CA GLY A 13 -14.97 -26.67 4.44
C GLY A 13 -15.16 -25.47 5.39
N ALA A 14 -14.21 -25.20 6.29
CA ALA A 14 -14.24 -24.01 7.15
C ALA A 14 -13.96 -22.71 6.37
N PHE A 15 -13.27 -22.80 5.23
CA PHE A 15 -13.02 -21.66 4.34
C PHE A 15 -14.27 -21.28 3.54
N TYR A 16 -14.98 -22.28 2.98
CA TYR A 16 -16.24 -22.07 2.26
C TYR A 16 -17.41 -21.66 3.17
N SER A 17 -17.37 -21.97 4.48
CA SER A 17 -18.39 -21.51 5.43
C SER A 17 -18.26 -20.02 5.80
N ASN A 18 -17.04 -19.46 5.75
CA ASN A 18 -16.76 -18.07 6.08
C ASN A 18 -16.81 -17.14 4.87
N PHE A 19 -16.40 -17.63 3.68
CA PHE A 19 -16.37 -16.83 2.46
C PHE A 19 -17.16 -17.48 1.34
N ARG A 20 -18.09 -16.73 0.74
CA ARG A 20 -18.95 -17.17 -0.37
C ARG A 20 -18.23 -17.19 -1.73
N GLY A 21 -16.93 -17.48 -1.77
CA GLY A 21 -16.11 -17.46 -2.99
C GLY A 21 -14.85 -16.61 -2.87
N LYS A 22 -14.07 -16.55 -3.95
CA LYS A 22 -12.78 -15.84 -4.01
C LYS A 22 -12.99 -14.33 -3.91
N GLU A 23 -14.10 -13.84 -4.46
CA GLU A 23 -14.48 -12.43 -4.53
C GLU A 23 -14.80 -11.88 -3.13
N ALA A 24 -15.65 -12.57 -2.37
CA ALA A 24 -15.97 -12.21 -0.99
C ALA A 24 -14.74 -12.22 -0.06
N MET A 25 -13.78 -13.09 -0.35
CA MET A 25 -12.51 -13.14 0.38
C MET A 25 -11.59 -11.97 0.01
N LEU A 26 -11.49 -11.62 -1.28
CA LEU A 26 -10.73 -10.45 -1.72
C LEU A 26 -11.30 -9.17 -1.12
N GLU A 27 -12.62 -9.02 -1.08
CA GLU A 27 -13.29 -7.91 -0.39
C GLU A 27 -12.92 -7.84 1.08
N ALA A 28 -12.96 -8.97 1.80
CA ALA A 28 -12.60 -9.01 3.21
C ALA A 28 -11.12 -8.64 3.47
N ILE A 29 -10.20 -9.08 2.59
CA ILE A 29 -8.79 -8.70 2.68
C ILE A 29 -8.60 -7.21 2.40
N ILE A 30 -9.27 -6.68 1.37
CA ILE A 30 -9.24 -5.25 1.06
C ILE A 30 -9.70 -4.45 2.28
N ASP A 31 -10.81 -4.83 2.89
CA ASP A 31 -11.36 -4.10 4.03
C ASP A 31 -10.47 -4.19 5.27
N ALA A 32 -9.88 -5.36 5.53
CA ALA A 32 -9.04 -5.61 6.70
C ALA A 32 -7.63 -5.03 6.59
N GLU A 33 -6.99 -5.10 5.42
CA GLU A 33 -5.55 -4.89 5.28
C GLU A 33 -5.19 -3.65 4.46
N LEU A 34 -6.04 -3.23 3.52
CA LEU A 34 -5.67 -2.14 2.59
C LEU A 34 -5.58 -0.82 3.36
N GLY A 35 -4.40 -0.22 3.37
CA GLY A 35 -4.14 1.05 4.05
C GLY A 35 -3.88 0.92 5.55
N GLU A 36 -3.91 -0.28 6.11
CA GLU A 36 -3.52 -0.50 7.51
C GLU A 36 -1.98 -0.59 7.67
N PRO A 37 -1.45 -0.26 8.87
CA PRO A 37 -2.14 0.33 10.03
C PRO A 37 -2.45 1.84 9.88
N PHE A 38 -2.06 2.45 8.76
CA PHE A 38 -2.10 3.89 8.56
C PHE A 38 -3.51 4.51 8.56
N LEU A 39 -4.53 3.73 8.19
CA LEU A 39 -5.94 4.13 8.24
C LEU A 39 -6.55 3.97 9.64
N SER A 40 -6.22 2.92 10.39
CA SER A 40 -6.71 2.72 11.76
C SER A 40 -6.01 3.58 12.80
N ASP A 41 -4.82 4.11 12.51
CA ASP A 41 -4.14 5.13 13.32
C ASP A 41 -4.89 6.47 13.23
N THR A 42 -5.99 6.57 14.00
CA THR A 42 -6.88 7.72 14.07
C THR A 42 -6.51 8.72 15.17
N ASP A 43 -5.34 8.60 15.78
CA ASP A 43 -4.93 9.51 16.84
C ASP A 43 -4.99 10.97 16.33
N SER A 44 -5.47 11.88 17.19
CA SER A 44 -5.54 13.31 16.90
C SER A 44 -4.15 13.94 16.95
N MET A 45 -3.24 13.41 16.17
CA MET A 45 -1.85 13.84 16.12
C MET A 45 -1.73 15.14 15.38
N ALA A 46 -0.74 15.94 15.77
CA ALA A 46 -0.32 17.07 14.96
C ALA A 46 0.12 16.57 13.58
N ARG A 47 -0.19 17.35 12.54
CA ARG A 47 0.15 17.05 11.15
C ARG A 47 1.63 16.74 10.94
N GLU A 48 2.51 17.45 11.65
CA GLU A 48 3.97 17.22 11.61
C GLU A 48 4.37 15.85 12.16
N GLU A 49 3.74 15.43 13.25
CA GLU A 49 3.96 14.10 13.83
C GLU A 49 3.46 13.02 12.87
N GLY A 50 2.29 13.23 12.25
CA GLY A 50 1.76 12.34 11.23
C GLY A 50 2.69 12.22 10.02
N ARG A 51 3.26 13.34 9.56
CA ARG A 51 4.27 13.36 8.49
C ARG A 51 5.51 12.56 8.85
N THR A 52 6.02 12.74 10.07
CA THR A 52 7.17 11.98 10.57
C THR A 52 6.86 10.48 10.60
N ARG A 53 5.68 10.08 11.08
CA ARG A 53 5.25 8.67 11.05
C ARG A 53 5.12 8.13 9.63
N LEU A 54 4.60 8.90 8.68
CA LEU A 54 4.53 8.50 7.28
C LEU A 54 5.93 8.25 6.70
N ILE A 55 6.90 9.13 6.97
CA ILE A 55 8.29 8.95 6.52
C ILE A 55 8.90 7.68 7.14
N SER A 56 8.71 7.47 8.44
CA SER A 56 9.18 6.24 9.11
C SER A 56 8.54 4.98 8.51
N PHE A 57 7.22 5.01 8.27
CA PHE A 57 6.50 3.92 7.62
C PHE A 57 7.08 3.63 6.23
N LEU A 58 7.29 4.65 5.39
CA LEU A 58 7.87 4.46 4.07
C LEU A 58 9.29 3.89 4.12
N ARG A 59 10.11 4.31 5.10
CA ARG A 59 11.46 3.77 5.29
C ARG A 59 11.44 2.29 5.66
N GLU A 60 10.54 1.90 6.56
CA GLU A 60 10.38 0.50 6.97
C GLU A 60 9.83 -0.35 5.82
N TYR A 61 8.76 0.14 5.20
CA TYR A 61 8.01 -0.56 4.16
C TYR A 61 8.77 -0.71 2.84
N ILE A 62 9.43 0.36 2.36
CA ILE A 62 10.15 0.35 1.08
C ILE A 62 11.56 -0.25 1.26
N SER A 63 11.98 -0.58 2.49
CA SER A 63 13.29 -1.17 2.74
C SER A 63 13.52 -2.48 1.98
N ALA A 64 14.79 -2.75 1.65
CA ALA A 64 15.20 -4.00 1.02
C ALA A 64 14.76 -5.22 1.84
N ASP A 65 14.82 -5.15 3.17
CA ASP A 65 14.42 -6.25 4.06
C ASP A 65 12.92 -6.58 3.94
N HIS A 66 12.05 -5.59 3.75
CA HIS A 66 10.61 -5.82 3.55
C HIS A 66 10.27 -6.25 2.12
N SER A 67 11.08 -5.86 1.12
CA SER A 67 10.95 -6.36 -0.25
C SER A 67 11.19 -7.89 -0.34
N LEU A 68 12.00 -8.42 0.58
CA LEU A 68 12.40 -9.83 0.69
C LEU A 68 11.40 -10.70 1.45
N ASP A 69 10.36 -10.12 2.07
CA ASP A 69 9.28 -10.85 2.73
C ASP A 69 7.96 -10.73 1.95
N PRO A 70 7.61 -11.69 1.09
CA PRO A 70 6.31 -11.73 0.43
C PRO A 70 5.13 -11.97 1.37
N ALA A 71 5.38 -12.53 2.57
CA ALA A 71 4.35 -12.91 3.53
C ALA A 71 4.04 -11.80 4.54
N GLY A 72 5.04 -11.01 4.93
CA GLY A 72 4.89 -9.81 5.77
C GLY A 72 4.83 -8.49 4.99
N GLY A 73 5.11 -8.52 3.69
CA GLY A 73 5.04 -7.37 2.80
C GLY A 73 3.61 -6.87 2.55
N CYS A 74 3.47 -5.65 2.07
CA CYS A 74 2.14 -5.13 1.74
C CYS A 74 1.38 -5.95 0.73
N VAL A 75 0.09 -6.10 1.02
CA VAL A 75 -0.87 -6.81 0.21
C VAL A 75 -1.14 -6.08 -1.11
N ILE A 76 -1.01 -4.75 -1.18
CA ILE A 76 -1.42 -3.92 -2.34
C ILE A 76 -0.75 -4.37 -3.66
N PRO A 77 0.59 -4.53 -3.75
CA PRO A 77 1.24 -5.05 -4.96
C PRO A 77 0.62 -6.35 -5.53
N ALA A 78 0.41 -7.36 -4.69
CA ALA A 78 -0.14 -8.65 -5.11
C ALA A 78 -1.65 -8.55 -5.38
N LEU A 79 -2.37 -7.87 -4.49
CA LEU A 79 -3.81 -7.70 -4.52
C LEU A 79 -4.27 -6.89 -5.74
N SER A 80 -3.54 -5.84 -6.12
CA SER A 80 -3.88 -4.99 -7.27
C SER A 80 -4.03 -5.80 -8.57
N ALA A 81 -3.14 -6.77 -8.79
CA ALA A 81 -3.17 -7.61 -9.99
C ALA A 81 -4.36 -8.58 -9.99
N ASP A 82 -4.76 -9.08 -8.83
CA ASP A 82 -5.93 -9.93 -8.67
C ASP A 82 -7.24 -9.14 -8.79
N VAL A 83 -7.32 -7.98 -8.14
CA VAL A 83 -8.46 -7.06 -8.21
C VAL A 83 -8.69 -6.58 -9.64
N ALA A 84 -7.64 -6.32 -10.42
CA ALA A 84 -7.77 -5.91 -11.82
C ALA A 84 -8.58 -6.92 -12.66
N ARG A 85 -8.49 -8.22 -12.33
CA ARG A 85 -9.22 -9.32 -12.99
C ARG A 85 -10.55 -9.68 -12.32
N ALA A 86 -10.87 -9.06 -11.18
CA ALA A 86 -12.08 -9.35 -10.42
C ALA A 86 -13.31 -8.60 -10.98
N GLU A 87 -14.47 -9.00 -10.47
CA GLU A 87 -15.76 -8.38 -10.75
C GLU A 87 -15.91 -7.01 -10.05
N ALA A 88 -16.91 -6.24 -10.48
CA ALA A 88 -17.14 -4.87 -10.01
C ALA A 88 -17.15 -4.69 -8.48
N PRO A 89 -17.79 -5.55 -7.66
CA PRO A 89 -17.83 -5.36 -6.20
C PRO A 89 -16.45 -5.29 -5.54
N VAL A 90 -15.53 -6.14 -5.98
CA VAL A 90 -14.14 -6.18 -5.47
C VAL A 90 -13.38 -4.91 -5.88
N LYS A 91 -13.57 -4.46 -7.13
CA LYS A 91 -12.96 -3.23 -7.65
C LYS A 91 -13.47 -2.00 -6.90
N ASP A 92 -14.76 -1.95 -6.60
CA ASP A 92 -15.37 -0.86 -5.85
C ASP A 92 -14.83 -0.81 -4.41
N ALA A 93 -14.67 -1.97 -3.77
CA ALA A 93 -14.05 -2.06 -2.44
C ALA A 93 -12.62 -1.52 -2.44
N TYR A 94 -11.83 -1.94 -3.44
CA TYR A 94 -10.47 -1.49 -3.62
C TYR A 94 -10.38 0.02 -3.84
N GLU A 95 -11.23 0.59 -4.71
CA GLU A 95 -11.27 2.04 -4.95
C GLU A 95 -11.58 2.81 -3.66
N ARG A 96 -12.61 2.39 -2.91
CA ARG A 96 -13.02 3.06 -1.67
C ARG A 96 -11.87 3.12 -0.67
N LYS A 97 -11.24 1.97 -0.39
CA LYS A 97 -10.12 1.90 0.55
C LYS A 97 -8.91 2.68 0.02
N MET A 98 -8.63 2.64 -1.28
CA MET A 98 -7.52 3.42 -1.82
C MET A 98 -7.72 4.93 -1.72
N ARG A 99 -8.92 5.41 -2.02
CA ARG A 99 -9.24 6.84 -1.85
C ARG A 99 -9.09 7.28 -0.40
N ALA A 100 -9.53 6.46 0.56
CA ALA A 100 -9.34 6.76 1.98
C ALA A 100 -7.85 6.88 2.35
N THR A 101 -7.00 5.97 1.88
CA THR A 101 -5.55 6.03 2.13
C THR A 101 -4.94 7.28 1.51
N VAL A 102 -5.29 7.61 0.26
CA VAL A 102 -4.78 8.81 -0.42
C VAL A 102 -5.20 10.06 0.32
N ASP A 103 -6.47 10.15 0.73
CA ASP A 103 -7.00 11.30 1.45
C ASP A 103 -6.28 11.47 2.80
N ARG A 104 -5.95 10.37 3.49
CA ARG A 104 -5.14 10.39 4.73
C ARG A 104 -3.73 10.90 4.48
N VAL A 105 -3.03 10.38 3.47
CA VAL A 105 -1.68 10.85 3.09
C VAL A 105 -1.71 12.32 2.69
N ALA A 106 -2.65 12.73 1.83
CA ALA A 106 -2.83 14.11 1.41
C ALA A 106 -3.15 15.05 2.59
N GLY A 107 -3.76 14.55 3.66
CA GLY A 107 -3.97 15.28 4.91
C GLY A 107 -2.68 15.65 5.65
N LEU A 108 -1.54 15.05 5.32
CA LEU A 108 -0.24 15.27 5.95
C LEU A 108 0.71 16.18 5.14
N LEU A 109 0.42 16.39 3.86
CA LEU A 109 1.29 17.14 2.92
C LEU A 109 0.93 18.62 2.88
N ASP A 110 1.87 19.53 2.64
CA ASP A 110 1.60 20.98 2.51
C ASP A 110 1.08 21.40 1.13
N GLY A 111 0.70 22.67 0.97
CA GLY A 111 0.22 23.23 -0.30
C GLY A 111 -1.24 22.96 -0.65
N SER A 112 -1.64 23.28 -1.88
CA SER A 112 -3.05 23.22 -2.34
C SER A 112 -3.66 21.80 -2.34
N ARG A 113 -4.99 21.68 -2.24
CA ARG A 113 -5.68 20.37 -2.20
C ARG A 113 -5.38 19.49 -3.41
N SER A 114 -5.39 20.07 -4.62
CA SER A 114 -5.11 19.34 -5.86
C SER A 114 -3.67 18.83 -5.90
N ASP A 115 -2.74 19.64 -5.39
CA ASP A 115 -1.34 19.30 -5.29
C ASP A 115 -1.09 18.12 -4.34
N ARG A 116 -1.60 18.22 -3.11
CA ARG A 116 -1.51 17.16 -2.11
C ARG A 116 -2.09 15.84 -2.61
N GLN A 117 -3.23 15.88 -3.31
CA GLN A 117 -3.84 14.66 -3.84
C GLN A 117 -2.96 14.02 -4.90
N ARG A 118 -2.39 14.82 -5.80
CA ARG A 118 -1.47 14.35 -6.84
C ARG A 118 -0.24 13.70 -6.21
N ARG A 119 0.39 14.35 -5.24
CA ARG A 119 1.57 13.83 -4.53
C ARG A 119 1.27 12.57 -3.74
N ALA A 120 0.13 12.50 -3.05
CA ALA A 120 -0.30 11.30 -2.33
C ALA A 120 -0.48 10.09 -3.27
N TRP A 121 -1.08 10.28 -4.44
CA TRP A 121 -1.15 9.22 -5.47
C TRP A 121 0.23 8.81 -5.97
N SER A 122 1.13 9.77 -6.23
CA SER A 122 2.50 9.49 -6.66
C SER A 122 3.27 8.67 -5.62
N ILE A 123 3.17 9.03 -4.33
CA ILE A 123 3.82 8.30 -3.23
C ILE A 123 3.36 6.85 -3.20
N LEU A 124 2.05 6.59 -3.27
CA LEU A 124 1.52 5.23 -3.31
C LEU A 124 1.95 4.46 -4.55
N ALA A 125 1.96 5.10 -5.73
CA ALA A 125 2.39 4.47 -6.97
C ALA A 125 3.88 4.10 -6.93
N LEU A 126 4.74 4.98 -6.41
CA LEU A 126 6.17 4.73 -6.20
C LEU A 126 6.39 3.57 -5.24
N MET A 127 5.70 3.59 -4.10
CA MET A 127 5.76 2.54 -3.09
C MET A 127 5.35 1.17 -3.64
N VAL A 128 4.23 1.09 -4.36
CA VAL A 128 3.74 -0.18 -4.92
C VAL A 128 4.61 -0.63 -6.08
N GLY A 129 4.91 0.26 -7.03
CA GLY A 129 5.65 -0.06 -8.24
C GLY A 129 7.09 -0.48 -7.97
N SER A 130 7.78 0.19 -7.05
CA SER A 130 9.16 -0.16 -6.70
C SER A 130 9.28 -1.58 -6.12
N ILE A 131 8.34 -1.97 -5.25
CA ILE A 131 8.29 -3.33 -4.68
C ILE A 131 8.02 -4.37 -5.77
N VAL A 132 7.08 -4.11 -6.69
CA VAL A 132 6.79 -5.03 -7.81
C VAL A 132 8.03 -5.22 -8.69
N ILE A 133 8.72 -4.13 -9.04
CA ILE A 133 9.92 -4.19 -9.89
C ILE A 133 11.06 -4.89 -9.16
N SER A 134 11.32 -4.55 -7.89
CA SER A 134 12.37 -5.16 -7.07
C SER A 134 12.19 -6.66 -6.95
N ARG A 135 10.97 -7.15 -6.68
CA ARG A 135 10.65 -8.58 -6.60
C ARG A 135 10.84 -9.34 -7.91
N ALA A 136 10.74 -8.66 -9.05
CA ALA A 136 10.96 -9.27 -10.37
C ALA A 136 12.45 -9.39 -10.74
N ILE A 137 13.35 -8.70 -10.03
CA ILE A 137 14.80 -8.77 -10.27
C ILE A 137 15.39 -9.94 -9.46
N PRO A 138 16.35 -10.73 -9.97
CA PRO A 138 16.99 -11.81 -9.20
C PRO A 138 17.55 -11.35 -7.84
N GLU A 139 17.49 -12.21 -6.82
CA GLU A 139 17.88 -11.88 -5.43
C GLU A 139 19.33 -11.41 -5.31
N GLU A 140 20.23 -11.99 -6.10
CA GLU A 140 21.67 -11.75 -6.09
C GLU A 140 22.08 -10.55 -6.97
N SER A 141 21.13 -9.93 -7.66
CA SER A 141 21.41 -8.81 -8.54
C SER A 141 21.67 -7.54 -7.73
N GLN A 142 22.80 -6.88 -8.00
CA GLN A 142 23.12 -5.57 -7.40
C GLN A 142 22.08 -4.47 -7.71
N TYR A 143 21.23 -4.68 -8.71
CA TYR A 143 20.19 -3.72 -9.09
C TYR A 143 18.85 -3.94 -8.37
N ARG A 144 18.72 -5.00 -7.56
CA ARG A 144 17.44 -5.35 -6.93
C ARG A 144 16.91 -4.27 -5.99
N ALA A 145 17.80 -3.55 -5.29
CA ALA A 145 17.43 -2.46 -4.39
C ALA A 145 17.22 -1.11 -5.09
N ALA A 146 17.69 -0.94 -6.34
CA ALA A 146 17.65 0.35 -7.01
C ALA A 146 16.23 0.95 -7.17
N PRO A 147 15.18 0.17 -7.50
CA PRO A 147 13.82 0.70 -7.59
C PRO A 147 13.28 1.21 -6.25
N THR A 148 13.55 0.47 -5.16
CA THR A 148 13.08 0.82 -3.81
C THR A 148 13.82 2.03 -3.26
N ASP A 149 15.15 2.09 -3.45
CA ASP A 149 15.96 3.23 -3.00
C ASP A 149 15.56 4.53 -3.71
N SER A 150 15.37 4.46 -5.03
CA SER A 150 14.91 5.60 -5.83
C SER A 150 13.51 6.04 -5.43
N ALA A 151 12.58 5.09 -5.26
CA ALA A 151 11.21 5.42 -4.87
C ALA A 151 11.13 6.03 -3.47
N LEU A 152 11.93 5.56 -2.52
CA LEU A 152 11.97 6.11 -1.18
C LEU A 152 12.47 7.56 -1.18
N SER A 153 13.57 7.85 -1.88
CA SER A 153 14.10 9.22 -2.01
C SER A 153 13.05 10.17 -2.57
N THR A 154 12.46 9.81 -3.73
CA THR A 154 11.44 10.64 -4.37
C THR A 154 10.17 10.78 -3.52
N ALA A 155 9.74 9.72 -2.82
CA ALA A 155 8.58 9.81 -1.94
C ALA A 155 8.80 10.77 -0.77
N ILE A 156 10.01 10.81 -0.19
CA ILE A 156 10.37 11.76 0.88
C ILE A 156 10.40 13.19 0.34
N GLU A 157 10.99 13.42 -0.83
CA GLU A 157 10.98 14.73 -1.50
C GLU A 157 9.55 15.23 -1.72
N LEU A 158 8.66 14.35 -2.21
CA LEU A 158 7.24 14.68 -2.39
C LEU A 158 6.51 14.98 -1.06
N ILE A 159 7.01 14.48 0.07
CA ILE A 159 6.44 14.78 1.39
C ILE A 159 6.90 16.14 1.89
N GLU A 160 8.18 16.45 1.68
CA GLU A 160 8.85 17.64 2.17
C GLU A 160 8.62 18.88 1.27
N GLU A 161 8.16 18.69 0.04
CA GLU A 161 7.84 19.79 -0.88
C GLU A 161 6.79 20.75 -0.28
N THR A 162 7.21 22.00 -0.08
CA THR A 162 6.39 23.12 0.39
C THR A 162 5.89 23.93 -0.80
N ASP A 163 4.77 24.64 -0.60
CA ASP A 163 4.15 25.48 -1.64
C ASP A 163 4.95 26.79 -1.79
N GLU A 164 6.18 26.72 -2.31
CA GLU A 164 6.97 27.91 -2.68
C GLU A 164 6.53 28.50 -4.04
N ALA A 165 5.66 27.82 -4.79
CA ALA A 165 5.25 28.19 -6.14
C ALA A 165 3.98 29.06 -6.22
N ALA A 166 3.43 29.51 -5.09
CA ALA A 166 2.24 30.37 -5.02
C ALA A 166 2.55 31.86 -4.74
N GLY A 167 3.79 32.29 -4.94
CA GLY A 167 4.24 33.69 -4.85
C GLY A 167 4.26 34.40 -6.20
#